data_AF-A0A8K0N738-F1
#
_entry.id   AF-A0A8K0N738-F1
#
_cell.length_a   1.000
_cell.length_b   1.000
_cell.length_c   1.000
_cell.angle_alpha   90.00
_cell.angle_beta   90.00
_cell.angle_gamma   90.00
#
_symmetry.space_group_name_H-M   'P 1'
#
loop_
_entity.id
_entity.type
_entity.pdbx_description
1 polymer ?
#
loop_
_entity_poly.entity_id
_entity_poly.type
_entity_poly.pdbx_seq_one_letter_code
_entity_poly.pdbx_strand_id
1 'polypeptide(L)' 'MVSLDSIRMAQRADGTVTILAIGTATLPNAVDQGIHPDYYFRITNSEHMRTHA' A
#
# COMPACT_ATOMS: atom_id res chain seq x y z
N MET A 1 -7.77 -5.46 48.73
CA MET A 1 -7.72 -4.40 47.71
C MET A 1 -6.61 -4.76 46.73
N VAL A 2 -6.90 -4.82 45.43
CA VAL A 2 -5.89 -5.16 44.41
C VAL A 2 -5.10 -3.89 44.06
N SER A 3 -3.78 -4.00 43.91
CA SER A 3 -2.91 -2.88 43.59
C SER A 3 -2.90 -2.60 42.08
N LEU A 4 -2.83 -1.32 41.70
CA LEU A 4 -2.73 -0.91 40.30
C LEU A 4 -1.50 -1.50 39.59
N ASP A 5 -0.38 -1.66 40.30
CA ASP A 5 0.84 -2.27 39.75
C ASP A 5 0.63 -3.74 39.37
N SER A 6 -0.08 -4.50 40.21
CA SER A 6 -0.37 -5.92 39.93
C SER A 6 -1.27 -6.10 38.70
N ILE A 7 -2.24 -5.19 38.52
CA ILE A 7 -3.12 -5.19 37.35
C ILE A 7 -2.31 -4.86 36.09
N ARG A 8 -1.43 -3.86 36.15
CA ARG A 8 -0.61 -3.43 35.01
C ARG A 8 0.39 -4.48 34.57
N MET A 9 1.00 -5.23 35.50
CA MET A 9 1.92 -6.31 35.16
C MET A 9 1.21 -7.47 34.47
N ALA A 10 0.03 -7.86 34.95
CA ALA A 10 -0.74 -8.96 34.36
C ALA A 10 -1.25 -8.68 32.93
N GLN A 11 -1.40 -7.40 32.56
CA GLN A 11 -1.91 -6.98 31.24
C GLN A 11 -0.79 -6.76 30.19
N ARG A 12 0.47 -6.63 30.62
CA ARG A 12 1.58 -6.31 29.72
C ARG A 12 2.01 -7.55 28.95
N ALA A 13 2.42 -7.37 27.69
CA ALA A 13 3.16 -8.38 26.95
C ALA A 13 4.66 -8.32 27.30
N ASP A 14 5.25 -9.48 27.61
CA ASP A 14 6.68 -9.59 27.92
C ASP A 14 7.56 -9.74 26.66
N GLY A 15 6.95 -10.02 25.51
CA GLY A 15 7.63 -10.30 24.26
C GLY A 15 8.06 -9.06 23.47
N THR A 16 8.92 -9.27 22.48
CA THR A 16 9.30 -8.25 21.49
C THR A 16 8.14 -7.98 20.52
N VAL A 17 8.01 -6.74 20.08
CA VAL A 17 7.04 -6.37 19.03
C VAL A 17 7.39 -7.11 17.74
N THR A 18 6.39 -7.81 17.18
CA THR A 18 6.53 -8.62 15.97
C THR A 18 5.39 -8.29 15.00
N ILE A 19 5.71 -8.12 13.72
CA ILE A 19 4.69 -8.00 12.67
C ILE A 19 4.10 -9.40 12.45
N LEU A 20 2.80 -9.55 12.70
CA LEU A 20 2.11 -10.85 12.54
C LEU A 20 1.68 -11.12 11.10
N ALA A 21 1.34 -10.07 10.33
CA ALA A 21 0.99 -10.20 8.93
C ALA A 21 1.10 -8.86 8.19
N ILE A 22 1.35 -8.93 6.88
CA ILE A 22 1.22 -7.82 5.94
C ILE A 22 0.38 -8.34 4.76
N GLY A 23 -0.67 -7.61 4.41
CA GLY A 23 -1.50 -7.89 3.25
C GLY A 23 -1.44 -6.75 2.23
N THR A 24 -1.28 -7.08 0.96
CA THR A 24 -1.30 -6.13 -0.16
C THR A 24 -2.27 -6.59 -1.23
N ALA A 25 -2.89 -5.66 -1.96
CA ALA A 25 -3.72 -5.96 -3.12
C ALA A 25 -3.48 -4.93 -4.23
N THR A 26 -3.55 -5.36 -5.48
CA THR A 26 -3.46 -4.52 -6.68
C THR A 26 -4.61 -4.82 -7.62
N LEU A 27 -5.01 -3.84 -8.43
CA LEU A 27 -6.03 -4.02 -9.46
C LEU A 27 -5.52 -4.97 -10.57
N PRO A 28 -6.37 -5.82 -11.19
CA PRO A 28 -5.95 -6.67 -12.31
C PRO A 28 -5.55 -5.88 -13.56
N ASN A 29 -6.02 -4.63 -13.70
CA ASN A 29 -5.59 -3.77 -14.79
C ASN A 29 -4.26 -3.09 -14.45
N ALA A 30 -3.18 -3.62 -15.00
CA ALA A 30 -1.84 -3.05 -14.93
C ALA A 30 -1.41 -2.56 -16.31
N VAL A 31 -0.95 -1.31 -16.37
CA VAL A 31 -0.44 -0.69 -17.61
C VAL A 31 1.07 -0.55 -17.48
N ASP A 32 1.81 -1.08 -18.44
CA ASP A 32 3.27 -0.97 -18.47
C ASP A 32 3.70 0.48 -18.75
N GLN A 33 4.73 0.95 -18.04
CA GLN A 33 5.16 2.35 -18.10
C GLN A 33 5.74 2.73 -19.47
N GLY A 34 6.34 1.77 -20.19
CA GLY A 34 6.89 2.01 -21.53
C GLY A 34 5.81 2.30 -22.58
N ILE A 35 4.61 1.75 -22.39
CA ILE A 35 3.46 1.96 -23.29
C ILE A 35 2.44 2.95 -22.74
N HIS A 36 2.57 3.36 -21.47
CA HIS A 36 1.60 4.23 -20.81
C HIS A 36 1.35 5.55 -21.57
N PRO A 37 2.36 6.26 -22.10
CA PRO A 37 2.13 7.47 -22.89
C PRO A 37 1.22 7.22 -24.09
N ASP A 38 1.54 6.21 -24.91
CA ASP A 38 0.75 5.86 -26.10
C ASP A 38 -0.65 5.38 -25.71
N TYR A 39 -0.79 4.56 -24.66
CA TYR A 39 -2.09 4.13 -24.14
C TYR A 39 -2.94 5.34 -23.71
N TYR A 40 -2.37 6.28 -22.95
CA TYR A 40 -3.05 7.44 -22.40
C TYR A 40 -3.55 8.40 -23.49
N PHE A 41 -2.70 8.79 -24.43
CA PHE A 41 -3.08 9.71 -25.51
C PHE A 41 -4.12 9.11 -26.45
N ARG A 42 -4.07 7.79 -26.67
CA ARG A 42 -5.07 7.07 -27.46
C ARG A 42 -6.45 7.10 -26.83
N ILE A 43 -6.55 6.71 -25.55
CA ILE A 43 -7.85 6.60 -24.88
C ILE A 43 -8.48 7.97 -24.57
N THR A 44 -7.67 9.02 -24.49
CA THR A 44 -8.11 10.40 -24.24
C THR A 44 -8.29 11.23 -25.52
N ASN A 45 -8.17 10.60 -26.70
CA ASN A 45 -8.27 11.28 -28.00
C ASN A 45 -7.31 12.49 -28.14
N SER A 46 -6.14 12.38 -27.53
CA SER A 46 -5.15 13.46 -27.41
C SER A 46 -3.84 13.12 -28.13
N GLU A 47 -3.87 12.22 -29.11
CA GLU A 47 -2.70 11.82 -29.92
C GLU A 47 -1.93 13.00 -30.52
N HIS A 48 -2.64 14.07 -30.88
CA HIS A 48 -2.04 15.29 -31.42
C HIS A 48 -1.17 16.07 -30.40
N MET A 49 -1.31 15.80 -29.10
CA MET A 49 -0.51 16.40 -28.03
C MET A 49 0.74 15.58 -27.70
N ARG A 50 0.89 14.40 -28.31
CA ARG A 50 2.02 13.53 -28.04
C ARG A 50 3.31 14.15 -28.57
N THR A 51 4.22 14.46 -27.67
CA THR A 51 5.57 14.92 -28.03
C THR A 51 6.43 13.71 -28.34
N HIS A 52 6.99 13.63 -29.54
CA HIS A 52 7.99 12.62 -29.88
C HIS A 52 9.31 13.01 -29.20
N ALA A 53 9.84 12.13 -28.36
CA ALA A 53 11.21 12.18 -27.88
C ALA A 53 12.14 11.45 -28.86
#